data_AF-A0A645E3D5-F1
#
_entry.id   AF-A0A645E3D5-F1
#
_cell.length_a   1.000
_cell.length_b   1.000
_cell.length_c   1.000
_cell.angle_alpha   90.00
_cell.angle_beta   90.00
_cell.angle_gamma   90.00
#
_symmetry.space_group_name_H-M   'P 1'
#
loop_
_entity.id
_entity.type
_entity.pdbx_description
1 polymer ?
#
loop_
_entity_poly.entity_id
_entity_poly.type
_entity_poly.pdbx_seq_one_letter_code
_entity_poly.pdbx_strand_id
1 'polypeptide(L)'
;MRFIPTFGRDFSLTMDAQKARGYEVEKLNGGLFAQVKKLAPLIVPVTIHAIAGSEDIIDAMDLRAFGVGPRTWLEKLTYRKRDRALIIFGIALFTASLALSLVGVGKFWVPAFFLG
;
A
#
# COMPACT_ATOMS: atom_id res chain seq x y z
N MET A 1 4.64 5.51 5.67
CA MET A 1 3.74 6.04 4.63
C MET A 1 3.22 7.43 5.05
N ARG A 2 4.04 8.49 4.91
CA ARG A 2 3.66 9.84 5.41
C ARG A 2 2.82 10.66 4.44
N PHE A 3 2.95 10.42 3.13
CA PHE A 3 2.42 11.33 2.10
C PHE A 3 1.02 10.98 1.58
N ILE A 4 0.57 9.73 1.73
CA ILE A 4 -0.78 9.27 1.33
C ILE A 4 -1.89 10.18 1.90
N PRO A 5 -1.93 10.51 3.22
CA PRO A 5 -2.99 11.36 3.74
C PRO A 5 -2.94 12.80 3.21
N THR A 6 -1.74 13.31 2.90
CA THR A 6 -1.58 14.65 2.31
C THR A 6 -2.08 14.66 0.87
N PHE A 7 -1.65 13.71 0.04
CA PHE A 7 -2.10 13.62 -1.36
C PHE A 7 -3.60 13.37 -1.48
N GLY A 8 -4.19 12.59 -0.56
CA GLY A 8 -5.64 12.41 -0.52
C GLY A 8 -6.38 13.72 -0.27
N ARG A 9 -5.86 14.58 0.60
CA ARG A 9 -6.42 15.91 0.87
C ARG A 9 -6.28 16.84 -0.33
N ASP A 10 -5.11 16.87 -0.96
CA ASP A 10 -4.85 17.71 -2.14
C ASP A 10 -5.73 17.29 -3.32
N PHE A 11 -5.95 15.98 -3.46
CA PHE A 11 -6.90 15.44 -4.43
C PHE A 11 -8.34 15.87 -4.14
N SER A 12 -8.80 15.80 -2.89
CA SER A 12 -10.14 16.30 -2.50
C SER A 12 -10.29 17.80 -2.75
N LEU A 13 -9.28 18.61 -2.39
CA LEU A 13 -9.30 20.06 -2.65
C LEU A 13 -9.36 20.35 -4.16
N THR A 14 -8.58 19.63 -4.96
CA THR A 14 -8.60 19.78 -6.41
C THR A 14 -9.95 19.35 -6.98
N MET A 15 -10.52 18.25 -6.47
CA MET A 15 -11.86 17.77 -6.82
C MET A 15 -12.92 18.84 -6.58
N ASP A 16 -12.93 19.43 -5.39
CA ASP A 16 -13.89 20.47 -5.01
C ASP A 16 -13.72 21.74 -5.87
N ALA A 17 -12.47 22.12 -6.17
CA ALA A 17 -12.16 23.23 -7.06
C ALA A 17 -12.64 22.98 -8.50
N GLN A 18 -12.48 21.75 -9.02
CA GLN A 18 -12.98 21.40 -10.35
C GLN A 18 -14.52 21.35 -10.36
N LYS A 19 -15.16 20.82 -9.31
CA LYS A 19 -16.62 20.86 -9.15
C LYS A 19 -17.16 22.28 -9.17
N ALA A 20 -16.51 23.22 -8.47
CA ALA A 20 -16.87 24.65 -8.48
C ALA A 20 -16.74 25.30 -9.87
N ARG A 21 -15.85 24.77 -10.73
CA ARG A 21 -15.71 25.18 -12.14
C ARG A 21 -16.73 24.49 -13.07
N GLY A 22 -17.67 23.72 -12.52
CA GLY A 22 -18.72 23.03 -13.29
C GLY A 22 -18.31 21.68 -13.85
N TYR A 23 -17.17 21.09 -13.42
CA TYR A 23 -16.81 19.74 -13.83
C TYR A 23 -17.63 18.70 -13.05
N GLU A 24 -18.47 17.94 -13.76
CA GLU A 24 -19.17 16.78 -13.22
C GLU A 24 -18.23 15.56 -13.14
N VAL A 25 -17.61 15.35 -11.98
CA VAL A 25 -16.71 14.22 -11.75
C VAL A 25 -17.46 12.93 -11.38
N GLU A 26 -18.77 13.04 -11.11
CA GLU A 26 -19.63 11.95 -10.60
C GLU A 26 -20.19 11.04 -11.71
N LYS A 27 -20.14 11.45 -12.98
CA LYS A 27 -20.58 10.65 -14.13
C LYS A 27 -19.41 10.33 -15.05
N LEU A 28 -18.60 9.35 -14.65
CA LEU A 28 -17.63 8.65 -15.52
C LEU A 28 -18.35 7.76 -16.55
N ASN A 29 -19.30 8.34 -17.29
CA ASN A 29 -20.01 7.68 -18.37
C ASN A 29 -19.23 7.83 -19.68
N GLY A 30 -19.21 6.77 -20.49
CA GLY A 30 -18.48 6.68 -21.77
C GLY A 30 -17.41 5.58 -21.77
N GLY A 31 -16.79 5.33 -22.93
CA GLY A 31 -15.68 4.37 -23.06
C GLY A 31 -14.40 4.83 -22.34
N LEU A 32 -13.40 3.94 -22.25
CA LEU A 32 -12.15 4.14 -21.49
C LEU A 32 -11.46 5.48 -21.81
N PHE A 33 -11.37 5.85 -23.08
CA PHE A 33 -10.72 7.10 -23.51
C PHE A 33 -11.49 8.35 -23.02
N ALA A 34 -12.82 8.30 -23.01
CA ALA A 34 -13.64 9.40 -22.52
C ALA A 34 -13.49 9.57 -21.00
N GLN A 35 -13.36 8.47 -20.27
CA GLN A 35 -13.11 8.48 -18.82
C GLN A 35 -11.74 9.08 -18.49
N VAL A 36 -10.68 8.68 -19.20
CA VAL A 36 -9.33 9.24 -19.00
C VAL A 36 -9.32 10.75 -19.27
N LYS A 37 -9.96 11.20 -20.36
CA LYS A 37 -10.06 12.64 -20.67
C LYS A 37 -10.80 13.43 -19.59
N LYS A 38 -11.84 12.86 -18.99
CA LYS A 38 -12.58 13.47 -17.88
C LYS A 38 -11.77 13.56 -16.58
N LEU A 39 -10.83 12.63 -16.38
CA LEU A 39 -10.01 12.58 -15.16
C LEU A 39 -8.73 13.43 -15.26
N ALA A 40 -8.27 13.75 -16.47
CA ALA A 40 -7.07 14.54 -16.71
C ALA A 40 -7.02 15.89 -15.96
N PRO A 41 -8.10 16.70 -15.89
CA PRO A 41 -8.11 17.97 -15.14
C PRO A 41 -7.88 17.82 -13.63
N LEU A 42 -8.09 16.62 -13.08
CA LEU A 42 -7.87 16.31 -11.68
C LEU A 42 -6.48 15.72 -11.43
N ILE A 43 -6.04 14.82 -12.31
CA ILE A 43 -4.73 14.15 -12.19
C ILE A 43 -3.59 15.15 -12.41
N VAL A 44 -3.68 16.00 -13.44
CA VAL A 44 -2.57 16.89 -13.82
C VAL A 44 -2.19 17.83 -12.67
N PRO A 45 -3.12 18.59 -12.04
CA PRO A 45 -2.75 19.49 -10.94
C PRO A 45 -2.15 18.75 -9.75
N VAL A 46 -2.75 17.63 -9.32
CA VAL A 46 -2.25 16.85 -8.17
C VAL A 46 -0.86 16.29 -8.45
N THR A 47 -0.60 15.85 -9.68
CA THR A 47 0.71 15.32 -10.07
C THR A 47 1.78 16.42 -10.06
N ILE A 48 1.47 17.60 -10.61
CA ILE A 48 2.41 18.73 -10.60
C ILE A 48 2.69 19.19 -9.17
N HIS A 49 1.67 19.28 -8.32
CA HIS A 49 1.85 19.60 -6.91
C HIS A 49 2.70 18.56 -6.17
N ALA A 50 2.52 17.27 -6.47
CA ALA A 50 3.33 16.21 -5.87
C ALA A 50 4.80 16.27 -6.30
N ILE A 51 5.08 16.63 -7.56
CA ILE A 51 6.44 16.81 -8.07
C ILE A 51 7.09 18.01 -7.39
N ALA A 52 6.45 19.18 -7.39
CA ALA A 52 6.96 20.38 -6.74
C ALA A 52 7.22 20.17 -5.25
N GLY A 53 6.27 19.55 -4.53
CA GLY A 53 6.47 19.22 -3.12
C GLY A 53 7.60 18.19 -2.88
N SER A 54 7.90 17.34 -3.86
CA SER A 54 9.04 16.42 -3.77
C SER A 54 10.36 17.15 -3.93
N GLU A 55 10.43 18.15 -4.82
CA GLU A 55 11.60 19.02 -4.99
C GLU A 55 11.92 19.78 -3.70
N ASP A 56 10.92 20.43 -3.09
CA ASP A 56 11.07 21.10 -1.79
C ASP A 56 11.60 20.17 -0.69
N ILE A 57 11.15 18.90 -0.69
CA ILE A 57 11.60 17.89 0.27
C ILE A 57 13.05 17.48 0.00
N ILE A 58 13.43 17.31 -1.26
CA ILE A 58 14.80 16.95 -1.66
C ILE A 58 15.75 18.08 -1.27
N ASP A 59 15.41 19.33 -1.57
CA ASP A 59 16.21 20.49 -1.16
C ASP A 59 16.37 20.55 0.36
N ALA A 60 15.29 20.31 1.11
CA ALA A 60 15.35 20.24 2.56
C ALA A 60 16.18 19.06 3.07
N MET A 61 16.25 17.95 2.34
CA MET A 61 17.09 16.79 2.66
C MET A 61 18.57 17.10 2.39
N ASP A 62 18.88 17.80 1.31
CA ASP A 62 20.24 18.22 0.94
C ASP A 62 20.78 19.26 1.93
N LEU A 63 19.95 20.24 2.33
CA LEU A 63 20.29 21.19 3.41
C LEU A 63 20.57 20.49 4.75
N ARG A 64 20.00 19.31 4.98
CA ARG A 64 20.26 18.48 6.17
C ARG A 64 21.40 17.48 5.97
N ALA A 65 22.14 17.60 4.86
CA ALA A 65 23.23 16.70 4.47
C ALA A 65 22.81 15.21 4.49
N PHE A 66 21.56 14.92 4.12
CA PHE A 66 21.01 13.58 4.23
C PHE A 66 21.66 12.63 3.21
N GLY A 67 22.59 11.79 3.67
CA GLY A 67 23.25 10.77 2.84
C GLY A 67 24.73 10.99 2.56
N VAL A 68 25.31 12.05 3.13
CA VAL A 68 26.75 12.34 3.02
C VAL A 68 27.60 11.36 3.87
N GLY A 69 27.01 10.73 4.90
CA GLY A 69 27.72 9.83 5.83
C GLY A 69 27.01 8.48 6.07
N PRO A 70 27.57 7.63 6.95
CA PRO A 70 26.98 6.34 7.29
C PRO A 70 25.58 6.51 7.89
N ARG A 71 24.63 5.69 7.43
CA ARG A 71 23.22 5.78 7.83
C ARG A 71 23.01 5.22 9.24
N THR A 72 22.35 5.98 10.10
CA THR A 72 21.90 5.52 11.43
C THR A 72 20.37 5.48 11.49
N TRP A 73 19.83 4.45 12.14
CA TRP A 73 18.38 4.26 12.29
C TRP A 73 17.90 4.79 13.65
N LEU A 74 16.96 5.73 13.62
CA LEU A 74 16.33 6.28 14.84
C LEU A 74 15.34 5.29 15.45
N GLU A 75 14.46 4.73 14.63
CA GLU A 75 13.48 3.73 15.06
C GLU A 75 14.02 2.33 14.77
N LYS A 76 14.22 1.53 15.82
CA LYS A 76 14.67 0.14 15.72
C LYS A 76 13.56 -0.77 16.23
N LEU A 77 13.15 -1.73 15.41
CA LEU A 77 12.12 -2.69 15.78
C LEU A 77 12.74 -3.77 16.68
N THR A 78 12.34 -3.82 17.95
CA THR A 78 12.80 -4.83 18.91
C THR A 78 11.73 -5.89 19.12
N TYR A 79 12.11 -7.17 19.00
CA TYR A 79 11.20 -8.28 19.27
C TYR A 79 10.67 -8.25 20.70
N ARG A 80 9.35 -8.28 20.83
CA ARG A 80 8.67 -8.41 22.11
C ARG A 80 8.49 -9.88 22.45
N LYS A 81 8.26 -10.19 23.74
CA LYS A 81 7.98 -11.56 24.20
C LYS A 81 6.78 -12.18 23.48
N ARG A 82 5.78 -11.36 23.14
CA ARG A 82 4.58 -11.78 22.39
C ARG A 82 4.92 -12.24 20.97
N ASP A 83 5.81 -11.51 20.29
CA ASP A 83 6.25 -11.85 18.93
C ASP A 83 6.98 -13.20 18.94
N ARG A 84 7.82 -13.44 19.94
CA ARG A 84 8.50 -14.73 20.12
C ARG A 84 7.51 -15.87 20.39
N ALA A 85 6.50 -15.64 21.22
CA ALA A 85 5.46 -16.63 21.50
C ALA A 85 4.66 -16.99 20.23
N LEU A 86 4.31 -16.00 19.41
CA LEU A 86 3.62 -16.21 18.13
C LEU A 86 4.48 -16.99 17.13
N ILE A 87 5.78 -16.68 17.06
CA ILE A 87 6.73 -17.42 16.20
C ILE A 87 6.82 -18.89 16.65
N ILE A 88 7.00 -19.14 17.95
CA ILE A 88 7.07 -20.51 18.49
C ILE A 88 5.77 -21.27 18.21
N PHE A 89 4.62 -20.63 18.42
CA PHE A 89 3.32 -21.22 18.13
C PHE A 89 3.15 -21.57 16.64
N GLY A 90 3.57 -20.66 15.74
CA GLY A 90 3.53 -20.91 14.29
C GLY A 90 4.44 -22.07 13.87
N ILE A 91 5.65 -22.15 14.43
CA ILE A 91 6.56 -23.29 14.20
C ILE A 91 5.94 -24.58 14.73
N ALA A 92 5.38 -24.57 15.94
CA ALA A 92 4.74 -25.75 16.53
C ALA A 92 3.58 -26.23 15.65
N LEU A 93 2.72 -25.33 15.18
CA LEU A 93 1.59 -25.66 14.30
C LEU A 93 2.07 -26.24 12.97
N PHE A 94 3.10 -25.65 12.35
CA PHE A 94 3.68 -26.15 11.11
C PHE A 94 4.29 -27.55 11.30
N THR A 95 5.09 -27.76 12.34
CA THR A 95 5.70 -29.06 12.63
C THR A 95 4.66 -30.13 12.97
N ALA A 96 3.62 -29.79 13.71
CA ALA A 96 2.51 -30.71 14.00
C ALA A 96 1.76 -31.09 12.72
N SER A 97 1.50 -30.13 11.82
CA SER A 97 0.87 -30.38 10.52
C SER A 97 1.72 -31.30 9.64
N LEU A 98 3.04 -31.05 9.57
CA LEU A 98 3.96 -31.88 8.81
C LEU A 98 4.07 -33.30 9.39
N ALA A 99 4.14 -33.43 10.72
CA ALA A 99 4.17 -34.72 11.40
C ALA A 99 2.88 -35.53 11.14
N LEU A 100 1.70 -34.89 11.23
CA LEU A 100 0.42 -35.53 10.88
C LEU A 100 0.39 -35.98 9.41
N SER A 101 0.95 -35.17 8.51
CA SER A 101 1.05 -35.51 7.09
C SER A 101 1.98 -36.70 6.84
N LEU A 102 3.11 -36.80 7.55
CA LEU A 102 4.08 -37.90 7.41
C LEU A 102 3.64 -39.20 8.09
N VAL A 103 2.88 -39.13 9.19
CA VAL A 103 2.31 -40.30 9.89
C VAL A 103 1.17 -40.96 9.09
N GLY A 104 0.80 -40.40 7.93
CA GLY A 104 -0.12 -41.07 7.00
C GLY A 104 -1.59 -41.05 7.44
N VAL A 105 -1.94 -40.23 8.45
CA VAL A 105 -3.34 -39.92 8.81
C VAL A 105 -4.01 -39.07 7.72
N GLY A 106 -3.24 -38.65 6.71
CA GLY A 106 -3.68 -38.09 5.44
C GLY A 106 -3.64 -39.08 4.26
N LYS A 107 -4.24 -40.28 4.37
CA LYS A 107 -5.02 -40.74 3.21
C LYS A 107 -6.18 -39.74 3.11
N PHE A 108 -5.96 -38.69 2.32
CA PHE A 108 -6.96 -37.68 1.98
C PHE A 108 -8.30 -38.39 1.75
N TRP A 109 -9.28 -38.20 2.64
CA TRP A 109 -10.65 -38.58 2.32
C TRP A 109 -11.11 -37.59 1.25
N VAL A 110 -10.85 -37.92 0.00
CA VAL A 110 -11.52 -37.30 -1.14
C VAL A 110 -12.87 -38.02 -1.22
N PRO A 111 -14.01 -37.38 -0.91
CA PRO A 111 -15.29 -37.99 -1.21
C PRO A 111 -15.36 -38.24 -2.72
N ALA A 112 -15.76 -39.45 -3.12
CA ALA A 112 -15.80 -39.89 -4.52
C ALA A 112 -16.70 -39.04 -5.45
N PHE A 113 -17.41 -38.03 -4.92
CA PHE A 113 -18.21 -37.08 -5.69
C PHE A 113 -17.38 -36.08 -6.53
N PHE A 114 -16.14 -35.77 -6.16
CA PHE A 114 -15.29 -34.83 -6.91
C PHE A 114 -14.41 -35.47 -8.00
N LEU A 115 -14.47 -36.80 -8.17
CA LEU A 115 -13.66 -37.58 -9.12
C LEU A 115 -14.48 -38.16 -10.29
N GLY A 116 -15.73 -37.71 -10.46
CA GLY A 116 -16.61 -38.03 -11.60
C GLY A 116 -16.95 -36.78 -12.40
#